data_AF-A0A929UG29-F1
#
_entry.id   AF-A0A929UG29-F1
#
_cell.length_a   1.000
_cell.length_b   1.000
_cell.length_c   1.000
_cell.angle_alpha   90.00
_cell.angle_beta   90.00
_cell.angle_gamma   90.00
#
_symmetry.space_group_name_H-M   'P 1'
#
loop_
_entity.id
_entity.type
_entity.pdbx_description
1 polymer ?
#
loop_
_entity_poly.entity_id
_entity_poly.type
_entity_poly.pdbx_seq_one_letter_code
_entity_poly.pdbx_strand_id
1 'polypeptide(L)'
;MAITMDQGVLVKATGEVARRAMENGTAYDQIGAMITPFYVMMSIFFAFAATYPEEMVLFMFLIPVKMKWLALLDGAFMVYRIFIGAGNGDYAEVITIVMSLLNFVIYWFLSRKDSFKRYRPKEVKRRREFQNMVKMTPPGIALHKCAICGKTSLEYPDMDFRFCSKCNGNYEYCPEHLFTHTHVK
;
A
#
# COMPACT_ATOMS: atom_id res chain seq x y z
N MET A 1 22.63 69.38 -21.61
CA MET A 1 23.54 68.74 -20.64
C MET A 1 23.40 67.23 -20.80
N ALA A 2 24.07 66.66 -21.81
CA ALA A 2 23.98 65.23 -22.10
C ALA A 2 25.02 64.52 -21.24
N ILE A 3 24.56 63.73 -20.27
CA ILE A 3 25.41 62.89 -19.44
C ILE A 3 25.92 61.77 -20.35
N THR A 4 27.12 61.93 -20.90
CA THR A 4 27.82 60.85 -21.60
C THR A 4 28.23 59.82 -20.55
N MET A 5 27.35 58.85 -20.28
CA MET A 5 27.73 57.67 -19.52
C MET A 5 28.84 56.95 -20.30
N ASP A 6 30.04 56.93 -19.71
CA ASP A 6 31.21 56.25 -20.26
C ASP A 6 30.86 54.79 -20.55
N GLN A 7 31.10 54.34 -21.79
CA GLN A 7 30.78 52.99 -22.23
C GLN A 7 31.46 51.92 -21.38
N GLY A 8 32.58 52.25 -20.72
CA GLY A 8 33.25 51.37 -19.76
C GLY A 8 32.44 51.10 -18.48
N VAL A 9 31.62 52.04 -18.02
CA VAL A 9 30.75 51.88 -16.82
C VAL A 9 29.55 51.01 -17.15
N LEU A 10 28.97 51.18 -18.35
CA LEU A 10 27.87 50.33 -18.83
C LEU A 10 28.30 48.86 -18.96
N VAL A 11 29.49 48.59 -19.54
CA VAL A 11 30.00 47.21 -19.68
C VAL A 11 30.25 46.55 -18.31
N LYS A 12 30.83 47.28 -17.35
CA LYS A 12 31.04 46.79 -15.98
C LYS A 12 29.71 46.53 -15.25
N ALA A 13 28.74 47.44 -15.38
CA ALA A 13 27.41 47.28 -14.79
C ALA A 13 26.67 46.07 -15.40
N THR A 14 26.74 45.86 -16.71
CA THR A 14 26.15 44.68 -17.37
C THR A 14 26.82 43.39 -16.95
N GLY A 15 28.15 43.38 -16.76
CA GLY A 15 28.89 42.21 -16.27
C GLY A 15 28.53 41.81 -14.84
N GLU A 16 28.40 42.79 -13.95
CA GLU A 16 27.99 42.54 -12.55
C GLU A 16 26.53 42.06 -12.45
N VAL A 17 25.63 42.64 -13.24
CA VAL A 17 24.21 42.21 -13.32
C VAL A 17 24.11 40.80 -13.91
N ALA A 18 24.88 40.48 -14.96
CA ALA A 18 24.94 39.13 -15.52
C ALA A 18 25.52 38.12 -14.52
N ARG A 19 26.55 38.50 -13.76
CA ARG A 19 27.15 37.65 -12.72
C ARG A 19 26.16 37.36 -11.58
N ARG A 20 25.42 38.37 -11.10
CA ARG A 20 24.37 38.20 -10.08
C ARG A 20 23.16 37.40 -10.61
N ALA A 21 22.80 37.58 -11.87
CA ALA A 21 21.76 36.77 -12.51
C ALA A 21 22.17 35.30 -12.65
N MET A 22 23.45 35.01 -12.93
CA MET A 22 23.98 33.65 -12.95
C MET A 22 24.11 33.04 -11.54
N GLU A 23 24.58 33.78 -10.52
CA GLU A 23 24.59 33.31 -9.12
C GLU A 23 23.17 32.96 -8.65
N ASN A 24 22.18 33.81 -8.94
CA ASN A 24 20.78 33.53 -8.63
C ASN A 24 20.22 32.35 -9.44
N GLY A 25 20.60 32.21 -10.71
CA GLY A 25 20.23 31.06 -11.56
C GLY A 25 20.76 29.73 -11.03
N THR A 26 22.01 29.71 -10.56
CA THR A 26 22.58 28.54 -9.85
C THR A 26 21.90 28.30 -8.50
N ALA A 27 21.46 29.34 -7.80
CA ALA A 27 20.72 29.19 -6.55
C ALA A 27 19.35 28.55 -6.79
N TYR A 28 18.61 28.92 -7.86
CA TYR A 28 17.35 28.26 -8.21
C TYR A 28 17.55 26.80 -8.65
N ASP A 29 18.64 26.49 -9.36
CA ASP A 29 18.97 25.11 -9.78
C ASP A 29 19.39 24.25 -8.58
N GLN A 30 20.18 24.80 -7.65
CA GLN A 30 20.57 24.16 -6.39
C GLN A 30 19.37 23.96 -5.47
N ILE A 31 18.48 24.96 -5.33
CA ILE A 31 17.24 24.84 -4.56
C ILE A 31 16.27 23.85 -5.22
N GLY A 32 16.18 23.84 -6.55
CA GLY A 32 15.42 22.86 -7.32
C GLY A 32 15.94 21.44 -7.10
N ALA A 33 17.26 21.24 -7.14
CA ALA A 33 17.91 19.98 -6.83
C ALA A 33 17.68 19.54 -5.36
N MET A 34 17.67 20.49 -4.41
CA MET A 34 17.38 20.23 -2.99
C MET A 34 15.91 19.88 -2.72
N ILE A 35 14.96 20.41 -3.50
CA ILE A 35 13.52 20.15 -3.36
C ILE A 35 13.06 18.94 -4.19
N THR A 36 13.92 18.43 -5.07
CA THR A 36 13.57 17.28 -5.92
C THR A 36 13.24 16.07 -5.03
N PRO A 37 12.08 15.41 -5.20
CA PRO A 37 11.65 14.30 -4.35
C PRO A 37 12.42 13.00 -4.64
N PHE A 38 13.70 13.08 -5.00
CA PHE A 38 14.52 11.95 -5.45
C PHE A 38 14.48 10.78 -4.45
N TYR A 39 14.78 11.06 -3.18
CA TYR A 39 14.77 10.04 -2.13
C TYR A 39 13.37 9.49 -1.84
N VAL A 40 12.33 10.32 -1.98
CA VAL A 40 10.93 9.89 -1.84
C VAL A 40 10.56 8.94 -2.99
N MET A 41 10.91 9.28 -4.23
CA MET A 41 10.67 8.43 -5.39
C MET A 41 11.41 7.09 -5.29
N MET A 42 12.64 7.08 -4.78
CA MET A 42 13.38 5.83 -4.50
C MET A 42 12.63 4.96 -3.49
N SER A 43 12.14 5.53 -2.39
CA SER A 43 11.36 4.76 -1.39
C SER A 43 10.08 4.14 -1.95
N ILE A 44 9.37 4.87 -2.81
CA ILE A 44 8.17 4.38 -3.50
C ILE A 44 8.53 3.28 -4.50
N PHE A 45 9.64 3.43 -5.22
CA PHE A 45 10.16 2.43 -6.14
C PHE A 45 10.46 1.11 -5.43
N PHE A 46 11.17 1.14 -4.30
CA PHE A 46 11.41 -0.06 -3.48
C PHE A 46 10.12 -0.69 -2.97
N ALA A 47 9.16 0.12 -2.50
CA ALA A 47 7.85 -0.38 -2.06
C ALA A 47 7.10 -1.09 -3.20
N PHE A 48 7.10 -0.52 -4.40
CA PHE A 48 6.47 -1.12 -5.57
C PHE A 48 7.17 -2.42 -6.00
N ALA A 49 8.50 -2.43 -6.05
CA ALA A 49 9.29 -3.62 -6.42
C ALA A 49 9.09 -4.78 -5.44
N ALA A 50 8.87 -4.48 -4.16
CA ALA A 50 8.55 -5.44 -3.11
C ALA A 50 7.17 -6.08 -3.25
N THR A 51 6.16 -5.28 -3.62
CA THR A 51 4.78 -5.76 -3.79
C THR A 51 4.62 -6.56 -5.07
N TYR A 52 5.36 -6.17 -6.12
CA TYR A 52 5.26 -6.75 -7.46
C TYR A 52 6.63 -7.15 -8.04
N PRO A 53 7.33 -8.13 -7.44
CA PRO A 53 8.72 -8.47 -7.82
C PRO A 53 8.86 -9.16 -9.18
N GLU A 54 7.80 -9.83 -9.65
CA GLU A 54 7.79 -10.56 -10.93
C GLU A 54 7.25 -9.74 -12.10
N GLU A 55 6.73 -8.54 -11.85
CA GLU A 55 6.27 -7.64 -12.91
C GLU A 55 7.46 -7.18 -13.78
N MET A 56 7.19 -7.06 -15.08
CA MET A 56 8.18 -6.69 -16.09
C MET A 56 8.04 -5.21 -16.43
N VAL A 57 9.13 -4.45 -16.28
CA VAL A 57 9.23 -3.07 -16.78
C VAL A 57 10.02 -3.09 -18.07
N LEU A 58 9.47 -2.45 -19.10
CA LEU A 58 10.12 -2.34 -20.39
C LEU A 58 11.13 -1.18 -20.33
N PHE A 59 12.41 -1.51 -20.20
CA PHE A 59 13.49 -0.55 -20.28
C PHE A 59 13.59 0.01 -21.70
N MET A 60 13.38 1.33 -21.83
CA MET A 60 13.35 2.05 -23.11
C MET A 60 12.35 1.45 -24.12
N PHE A 61 11.25 0.85 -23.65
CA PHE A 61 10.27 0.12 -24.46
C PHE A 61 10.83 -1.08 -25.25
N LEU A 62 12.09 -1.48 -25.05
CA LEU A 62 12.75 -2.58 -25.76
C LEU A 62 13.01 -3.80 -24.87
N ILE A 63 13.65 -3.60 -23.71
CA ILE A 63 14.18 -4.72 -22.91
C ILE A 63 13.28 -4.96 -21.70
N PRO A 64 12.52 -6.06 -21.64
CA PRO A 64 11.74 -6.39 -20.46
C PRO A 64 12.68 -6.84 -19.33
N VAL A 65 12.71 -6.09 -18.23
CA VAL A 65 13.50 -6.42 -17.03
C VAL A 65 12.56 -6.61 -15.85
N LYS A 66 12.76 -7.67 -15.06
CA LYS A 66 11.95 -7.90 -13.86
C LYS A 66 12.30 -6.89 -12.77
N MET A 67 11.29 -6.41 -12.04
CA MET A 67 11.45 -5.41 -10.99
C MET A 67 12.42 -5.81 -9.88
N LYS A 68 12.49 -7.10 -9.51
CA LYS A 68 13.42 -7.59 -8.49
C LYS A 68 14.91 -7.32 -8.82
N TRP A 69 15.28 -7.37 -10.10
CA TRP A 69 16.67 -7.13 -10.52
C TRP A 69 17.01 -5.64 -10.51
N LEU A 70 16.05 -4.79 -10.90
CA LEU A 70 16.22 -3.34 -10.85
C LEU A 70 16.31 -2.84 -9.41
N ALA A 71 15.47 -3.36 -8.52
CA ALA A 71 15.54 -3.04 -7.09
C ALA A 71 16.86 -3.49 -6.46
N LEU A 72 17.40 -4.65 -6.86
CA LEU A 72 18.70 -5.11 -6.37
C LEU A 72 19.84 -4.18 -6.84
N LEU A 73 19.81 -3.76 -8.10
CA LEU A 73 20.80 -2.83 -8.67
C LEU A 73 20.75 -1.49 -7.96
N ASP A 74 19.55 -0.90 -7.83
CA ASP A 74 19.35 0.38 -7.18
C ASP A 74 19.73 0.34 -5.69
N GLY A 75 19.39 -0.76 -5.00
CA GLY A 75 19.80 -1.01 -3.62
C GLY A 75 21.32 -1.09 -3.47
N ALA A 76 22.01 -1.77 -4.39
CA ALA A 76 23.47 -1.81 -4.41
C ALA A 76 24.09 -0.44 -4.65
N PHE A 77 23.49 0.37 -5.53
CA PHE A 77 23.92 1.75 -5.78
C PHE A 77 23.76 2.64 -4.54
N MET A 78 22.64 2.52 -3.82
CA MET A 78 22.44 3.21 -2.54
C MET A 78 23.50 2.83 -1.48
N VAL A 79 23.81 1.55 -1.35
CA VAL A 79 24.86 1.08 -0.43
C VAL A 79 26.21 1.67 -0.80
N TYR A 80 26.55 1.72 -2.09
CA TYR A 80 27.76 2.37 -2.58
C TYR A 80 27.81 3.88 -2.25
N ARG A 81 26.70 4.60 -2.41
CA ARG A 81 26.58 6.02 -1.99
C ARG A 81 26.81 6.19 -0.50
N ILE A 82 26.27 5.30 0.32
CA ILE A 82 26.49 5.31 1.78
C ILE A 82 27.98 5.16 2.11
N PHE A 83 28.70 4.24 1.46
CA PHE A 83 30.13 4.03 1.71
C PHE A 83 30.98 5.25 1.33
N ILE A 84 30.70 5.88 0.19
CA ILE A 84 31.42 7.08 -0.24
C ILE A 84 31.08 8.30 0.63
N GLY A 85 29.80 8.53 0.91
CA GLY A 85 29.35 9.64 1.76
C GLY A 85 29.94 9.53 3.18
N ALA A 86 29.90 8.34 3.77
CA ALA A 86 30.50 8.09 5.08
C ALA A 86 32.03 8.25 5.07
N GLY A 87 32.71 7.85 4.00
CA GLY A 87 34.15 8.02 3.84
C GLY A 87 34.59 9.47 3.66
N ASN A 88 33.75 10.30 3.03
CA ASN A 88 34.01 11.72 2.76
C ASN A 88 33.51 12.66 3.87
N GLY A 89 32.89 12.13 4.93
CA GLY A 89 32.34 12.92 6.04
C GLY A 89 31.00 13.60 5.76
N ASP A 90 30.33 13.26 4.65
CA ASP A 90 29.01 13.79 4.31
C ASP A 90 27.90 12.91 4.90
N TYR A 91 27.70 13.05 6.22
CA TYR A 91 26.68 12.30 6.95
C TYR A 91 25.25 12.75 6.60
N ALA A 92 25.06 13.95 6.05
CA ALA A 92 23.73 14.47 5.71
C ALA A 92 23.11 13.65 4.58
N GLU A 93 23.89 13.31 3.56
CA GLU A 93 23.45 12.45 2.47
C GLU A 93 23.09 11.04 2.97
N VAL A 94 23.97 10.45 3.79
CA VAL A 94 23.79 9.10 4.34
C VAL A 94 22.50 9.01 5.17
N ILE A 95 22.26 9.98 6.07
CA ILE A 95 21.06 10.02 6.91
C ILE A 95 19.80 10.12 6.04
N THR A 96 19.83 10.93 4.97
CA THR A 96 18.68 11.11 4.08
C THR A 96 18.33 9.82 3.33
N ILE A 97 19.35 9.12 2.81
CA ILE A 97 19.19 7.80 2.18
C ILE A 97 18.58 6.81 3.17
N VAL A 98 19.13 6.72 4.38
CA VAL A 98 18.66 5.80 5.42
C VAL A 98 17.22 6.09 5.82
N MET A 99 16.85 7.36 6.02
CA MET A 99 15.48 7.75 6.36
C MET A 99 14.49 7.41 5.23
N SER A 100 14.90 7.54 3.97
CA SER A 100 14.05 7.15 2.84
C SER A 100 13.82 5.64 2.78
N LEU A 101 14.86 4.83 3.01
CA LEU A 101 14.76 3.37 3.10
C LEU A 101 13.96 2.90 4.33
N LEU A 102 14.01 3.65 5.43
CA LEU A 102 13.26 3.34 6.64
C LEU A 102 11.74 3.35 6.37
N ASN A 103 11.23 4.24 5.52
CA ASN A 103 9.83 4.24 5.09
C ASN A 103 9.44 2.94 4.37
N PHE A 104 10.31 2.44 3.49
CA PHE A 104 10.12 1.14 2.84
C PHE A 104 10.13 -0.01 3.83
N VAL A 105 11.08 -0.02 4.79
CA VAL A 105 11.16 -1.06 5.83
C VAL A 105 9.90 -1.07 6.69
N ILE A 106 9.40 0.11 7.09
CA ILE A 106 8.12 0.25 7.81
C ILE A 106 6.97 -0.35 7.00
N TYR A 107 6.84 0.03 5.72
CA TYR A 107 5.82 -0.53 4.82
C TYR A 107 5.93 -2.05 4.71
N TRP A 108 7.14 -2.59 4.50
CA TRP A 108 7.38 -4.02 4.35
C TRP A 108 6.99 -4.81 5.61
N PHE A 109 7.31 -4.29 6.80
CA PHE A 109 6.90 -4.90 8.07
C PHE A 109 5.39 -4.79 8.32
N LEU A 110 4.78 -3.64 8.01
CA LEU A 110 3.33 -3.45 8.13
C LEU A 110 2.54 -4.29 7.14
N SER A 111 3.05 -4.44 5.91
CA SER A 111 2.39 -5.14 4.81
C SER A 111 2.56 -6.66 4.89
N ARG A 112 3.65 -7.17 5.46
CA ARG A 112 3.84 -8.62 5.70
C ARG A 112 3.24 -9.10 7.01
N LYS A 113 2.99 -8.20 7.96
CA LYS A 113 2.21 -8.53 9.14
C LYS A 113 0.74 -8.56 8.74
N ASP A 114 0.21 -9.76 8.50
CA ASP A 114 -1.21 -10.08 8.21
C ASP A 114 -2.23 -9.46 9.19
N SER A 115 -1.78 -8.77 10.24
CA SER A 115 -2.59 -8.04 11.23
C SER A 115 -3.42 -6.89 10.64
N PHE A 116 -3.16 -6.42 9.41
CA PHE A 116 -3.98 -5.40 8.74
C PHE A 116 -5.01 -5.98 7.77
N LYS A 117 -5.34 -7.28 7.85
CA LYS A 117 -6.62 -7.77 7.31
C LYS A 117 -7.73 -6.96 7.96
N ARG A 118 -8.43 -6.14 7.17
CA ARG A 118 -9.49 -5.19 7.58
C ARG A 118 -10.25 -5.72 8.80
N TYR A 119 -9.88 -5.29 10.01
CA TYR A 119 -10.52 -5.75 11.23
C TYR A 119 -11.93 -5.16 11.27
N ARG A 120 -12.94 -5.91 10.79
CA ARG A 120 -14.36 -5.54 10.91
C ARG A 120 -14.85 -6.09 12.26
N PRO A 121 -14.94 -5.25 13.32
CA PRO A 121 -15.30 -5.73 14.65
C PRO A 121 -16.68 -6.41 14.69
N LYS A 122 -17.60 -5.99 13.81
CA LYS A 122 -18.93 -6.58 13.66
C LYS A 122 -18.88 -8.04 13.16
N GLU A 123 -17.97 -8.37 12.24
CA GLU A 123 -17.82 -9.73 11.72
C GLU A 123 -17.13 -10.64 12.74
N VAL A 124 -16.12 -10.12 13.44
CA VAL A 124 -15.43 -10.86 14.50
C VAL A 124 -16.38 -11.19 15.64
N LYS A 125 -17.23 -10.23 16.05
CA LYS A 125 -18.28 -10.45 17.06
C LYS A 125 -19.25 -11.56 16.62
N ARG A 126 -19.79 -11.48 15.40
CA ARG A 126 -20.72 -12.49 14.87
C ARG A 126 -20.09 -13.88 14.79
N ARG A 127 -18.84 -13.98 14.33
CA ARG A 127 -18.12 -15.26 14.25
C ARG A 127 -17.88 -15.85 15.63
N ARG A 128 -17.55 -15.02 16.62
CA ARG A 128 -17.34 -15.45 18.01
C ARG A 128 -18.65 -15.90 18.66
N GLU A 129 -19.74 -15.18 18.43
CA GLU A 129 -21.08 -15.56 18.89
C GLU A 129 -21.49 -16.91 18.30
N PHE A 130 -21.33 -17.12 16.98
CA PHE A 130 -21.59 -18.40 16.34
C PHE A 130 -20.74 -19.54 16.91
N GLN A 131 -19.43 -19.34 17.06
CA GLN A 131 -18.54 -20.34 17.65
C GLN A 131 -18.92 -20.69 19.09
N ASN A 132 -19.35 -19.71 19.88
CA ASN A 132 -19.83 -19.94 21.24
C ASN A 132 -21.14 -20.74 21.24
N MET A 133 -22.08 -20.44 20.34
CA MET A 133 -23.32 -21.22 20.20
C MET A 133 -23.04 -22.68 19.83
N VAL A 134 -22.13 -22.94 18.87
CA VAL A 134 -21.75 -24.30 18.49
C VAL A 134 -21.10 -25.05 19.66
N LYS A 135 -20.23 -24.41 20.43
CA LYS A 135 -19.58 -25.02 21.61
C LYS A 135 -20.55 -25.31 22.76
N MET A 136 -21.57 -24.47 22.94
CA MET A 136 -22.58 -24.61 23.99
C MET A 136 -23.71 -25.56 23.61
N THR A 137 -23.77 -26.01 22.35
CA THR A 137 -24.80 -26.96 21.89
C THR A 137 -24.45 -28.38 22.38
N PRO A 138 -25.28 -29.01 23.23
CA PRO A 138 -25.08 -30.39 23.66
C PRO A 138 -25.01 -31.36 22.47
N PRO A 139 -24.21 -32.43 22.55
CA PRO A 139 -24.19 -33.46 21.51
C PRO A 139 -25.58 -34.09 21.38
N GLY A 140 -26.16 -34.02 20.18
CA GLY A 140 -27.50 -34.54 19.89
C GLY A 140 -28.57 -33.47 19.60
N ILE A 141 -28.26 -32.17 19.73
CA ILE A 141 -29.14 -31.10 19.27
C ILE A 141 -28.68 -30.61 17.91
N ALA A 142 -29.57 -30.67 16.92
CA ALA A 142 -29.26 -30.24 15.55
C ALA A 142 -29.16 -28.72 15.47
N LEU A 143 -28.07 -28.23 14.87
CA LEU A 143 -27.89 -26.81 14.55
C LEU A 143 -28.94 -26.32 13.56
N HIS A 144 -29.31 -27.18 12.59
CA HIS A 144 -30.22 -26.85 11.51
C HIS A 144 -31.49 -27.68 11.60
N LYS A 145 -32.64 -27.00 11.47
CA LYS A 145 -33.97 -27.62 11.55
C LYS A 145 -34.95 -26.91 10.64
N CYS A 146 -35.71 -27.69 9.84
CA CYS A 146 -36.76 -27.13 9.01
C CYS A 146 -37.94 -26.63 9.87
N ALA A 147 -38.37 -25.39 9.65
CA ALA A 147 -39.48 -24.76 10.37
C ALA A 147 -40.87 -25.39 10.07
N ILE A 148 -41.03 -26.13 8.97
CA ILE A 148 -42.31 -26.73 8.56
C ILE A 148 -42.39 -28.21 8.94
N CYS A 149 -41.47 -29.04 8.42
CA CYS A 149 -41.52 -30.49 8.62
C CYS A 149 -40.67 -30.99 9.79
N GLY A 150 -39.85 -30.13 10.39
CA GLY A 150 -39.02 -30.51 11.54
C GLY A 150 -37.81 -31.40 11.22
N LYS A 151 -37.57 -31.80 9.95
CA LYS A 151 -36.33 -32.50 9.53
C LYS A 151 -35.11 -31.74 10.08
N THR A 152 -34.15 -32.48 10.65
CA THR A 152 -32.96 -31.90 11.28
C THR A 152 -31.67 -32.33 10.58
N SER A 153 -30.59 -31.55 10.71
CA SER A 153 -29.28 -31.89 10.14
C SER A 153 -28.59 -33.10 10.77
N LEU A 154 -29.08 -33.58 11.93
CA LEU A 154 -28.55 -34.79 12.55
C LEU A 154 -29.15 -36.05 11.91
N GLU A 155 -30.43 -36.01 11.57
CA GLU A 155 -31.13 -37.14 10.93
C GLU A 155 -30.80 -37.25 9.44
N TYR A 156 -30.61 -36.12 8.76
CA TYR A 156 -30.35 -36.05 7.32
C TYR A 156 -29.11 -35.18 7.03
N PRO A 157 -27.88 -35.73 7.20
CA PRO A 157 -26.65 -34.95 7.01
C PRO A 157 -26.40 -34.55 5.55
N ASP A 158 -26.96 -35.29 4.59
CA ASP A 158 -26.81 -35.02 3.15
C ASP A 158 -27.78 -33.95 2.62
N MET A 159 -28.68 -33.43 3.47
CA MET A 159 -29.69 -32.47 3.08
C MET A 159 -29.27 -31.03 3.42
N ASP A 160 -29.30 -30.15 2.42
CA ASP A 160 -29.02 -28.73 2.62
C ASP A 160 -30.20 -28.00 3.28
N PHE A 161 -29.98 -27.46 4.48
CA PHE A 161 -30.89 -26.50 5.12
C PHE A 161 -30.51 -25.08 4.71
N ARG A 162 -31.47 -24.33 4.15
CA ARG A 162 -31.23 -22.98 3.61
C ARG A 162 -32.16 -21.96 4.25
N PHE A 163 -31.65 -20.75 4.47
CA PHE A 163 -32.46 -19.62 4.94
C PHE A 163 -33.25 -19.01 3.79
N CYS A 164 -34.48 -18.56 4.07
CA CYS A 164 -35.24 -17.75 3.12
C CYS A 164 -34.87 -16.28 3.28
N SER A 165 -34.47 -15.61 2.19
CA SER A 165 -34.12 -14.18 2.18
C SER A 165 -35.31 -13.24 2.39
N LYS A 166 -36.54 -13.74 2.21
CA LYS A 166 -37.79 -12.95 2.31
C LYS A 166 -38.48 -13.09 3.66
N CYS A 167 -38.14 -14.10 4.45
CA CYS A 167 -38.72 -14.30 5.78
C CYS A 167 -38.01 -13.41 6.81
N ASN A 168 -38.75 -12.94 7.80
CA ASN A 168 -38.21 -12.18 8.92
C ASN A 168 -37.76 -13.15 10.02
N GLY A 169 -36.45 -13.22 10.27
CA GLY A 169 -35.84 -14.11 11.26
C GLY A 169 -34.97 -15.23 10.66
N ASN A 170 -34.33 -16.01 11.52
CA ASN A 170 -33.40 -17.08 11.16
C ASN A 170 -34.14 -18.42 10.99
N TYR A 171 -35.14 -18.47 10.11
CA TYR A 171 -35.85 -19.73 9.79
C TYR A 171 -35.16 -20.45 8.64
N GLU A 172 -34.89 -21.73 8.86
CA GLU A 172 -34.31 -22.62 7.87
C GLU A 172 -35.35 -23.57 7.28
N TYR A 173 -35.16 -23.92 6.02
CA TYR A 173 -36.06 -24.80 5.27
C TYR A 173 -35.26 -25.88 4.56
N CYS A 174 -35.83 -27.09 4.49
CA CYS A 174 -35.30 -28.15 3.63
C CYS A 174 -35.57 -27.83 2.15
N PRO A 175 -34.92 -28.52 1.19
CA PRO A 175 -35.08 -28.24 -0.24
C PRO A 175 -36.53 -28.31 -0.73
N GLU A 176 -37.34 -29.18 -0.14
CA GLU A 176 -38.77 -29.38 -0.45
C GLU A 176 -39.65 -28.20 -0.01
N HIS A 177 -39.28 -27.52 1.09
CA HIS A 177 -40.08 -26.45 1.70
C HIS A 177 -39.53 -25.04 1.42
N LEU A 178 -38.31 -24.93 0.89
CA LEU A 178 -37.66 -23.65 0.63
C LEU A 178 -38.45 -22.76 -0.34
N PHE A 179 -39.18 -23.35 -1.29
CA PHE A 179 -39.91 -22.60 -2.32
C PHE A 179 -41.44 -22.61 -2.16
N THR A 180 -41.95 -23.40 -1.21
CA THR A 180 -43.40 -23.62 -1.02
C THR A 180 -43.93 -23.07 0.31
N HIS A 181 -43.06 -22.54 1.16
CA HIS A 181 -43.47 -21.94 2.43
C HIS A 181 -44.13 -20.58 2.26
N THR A 182 -45.08 -20.27 3.14
CA THR A 182 -45.59 -18.92 3.29
C THR A 182 -44.57 -18.07 4.04
N HIS A 183 -44.17 -16.93 3.47
CA HIS A 183 -43.21 -16.04 4.13
C HIS A 183 -43.77 -15.49 5.43
N VAL A 184 -43.04 -15.73 6.52
CA VAL A 184 -43.31 -15.12 7.82
C VAL A 184 -42.77 -13.70 7.78
N LYS A 185 -43.64 -12.69 7.93
CA LYS A 185 -43.31 -11.26 7.91
C LYS A 185 -42.99 -10.76 9.30
#